data_AF-A0A7V2T238-F1
#
_entry.id   AF-A0A7V2T238-F1
#
_cell.length_a   1.000
_cell.length_b   1.000
_cell.length_c   1.000
_cell.angle_alpha   90.00
_cell.angle_beta   90.00
_cell.angle_gamma   90.00
#
_symmetry.space_group_name_H-M   'P 1'
#
loop_
_entity.id
_entity.type
_entity.pdbx_description
1 polymer ?
#
loop_
_entity_poly.entity_id
_entity_poly.type
_entity_poly.pdbx_seq_one_letter_code
_entity_poly.pdbx_strand_id
1 'polypeptide(L)'
;MSLEQLKTLRKRRKEGATIALQKSKEYLLACEREAAEKYNELQQYGQWRLQHQEKLFSQLQVDSFSPDDLGRYMSNIEGMKVKKTQLEEELEAIKLKYQQAEKNIAKRKVALSIITKKLEKLSEIMDIKKKELSSGDGLKEEDVIDEIVAFRAASVR
;
A
#
# COMPACT_ATOMS: atom_id res chain seq x y z
N MET A 1 -1.50 16.96 -32.76
CA MET A 1 -0.91 17.32 -31.45
C MET A 1 0.58 17.41 -31.65
N SER A 2 1.23 18.52 -31.29
CA SER A 2 2.68 18.67 -31.51
C SER A 2 3.51 17.82 -30.53
N LEU A 3 4.78 17.57 -30.86
CA LEU A 3 5.70 16.83 -29.98
C LEU A 3 5.91 17.54 -28.63
N GLU A 4 5.93 18.87 -28.62
CA GLU A 4 5.99 19.67 -27.38
C GLU A 4 4.73 19.54 -26.52
N GLN A 5 3.54 19.52 -27.14
CA GLN A 5 2.29 19.26 -26.44
C GLN A 5 2.27 17.85 -25.85
N LEU A 6 2.77 16.85 -26.59
CA LEU A 6 2.88 15.47 -26.14
C LEU A 6 3.88 15.32 -24.98
N LYS A 7 5.01 16.03 -25.03
CA LYS A 7 6.02 16.07 -23.96
C LYS A 7 5.44 16.66 -22.69
N THR A 8 4.73 17.78 -22.81
CA THR A 8 4.04 18.43 -21.70
C THR A 8 3.00 17.49 -21.07
N LEU A 9 2.20 16.80 -21.88
CA LEU A 9 1.22 15.82 -21.40
C LEU A 9 1.89 14.65 -20.67
N ARG A 10 2.98 14.10 -21.22
CA ARG A 10 3.72 13.00 -20.58
C ARG A 10 4.40 13.44 -19.27
N LYS A 11 4.91 14.67 -19.18
CA LYS A 11 5.43 15.24 -17.92
C LYS A 11 4.34 15.30 -16.84
N ARG A 12 3.16 15.85 -17.17
CA ARG A 12 2.01 15.88 -16.25
C ARG A 12 1.59 14.49 -15.78
N ARG A 13 1.61 13.48 -16.67
CA ARG A 13 1.34 12.09 -16.30
C ARG A 13 2.40 11.50 -15.38
N LYS A 14 3.68 11.83 -15.58
CA LYS A 14 4.78 11.43 -14.68
C LYS A 14 4.62 12.05 -13.29
N GLU A 15 4.30 13.33 -13.22
CA GLU A 15 4.00 14.04 -11.97
C GLU A 15 2.83 13.37 -11.24
N GLY A 16 1.72 13.14 -11.93
CA GLY A 16 0.56 12.44 -11.36
C GLY A 16 0.89 11.04 -10.84
N ALA A 17 1.69 10.26 -11.59
CA ALA A 17 2.14 8.94 -11.15
C ALA A 17 3.10 9.00 -9.95
N THR A 18 3.92 10.05 -9.86
CA THR A 18 4.83 10.28 -8.72
C THR A 18 4.04 10.62 -7.45
N ILE A 19 3.07 11.53 -7.56
CA ILE A 19 2.15 11.86 -6.45
C ILE A 19 1.38 10.62 -6.01
N ALA A 20 0.88 9.84 -6.98
CA ALA A 20 0.18 8.59 -6.71
C ALA A 20 1.07 7.59 -5.95
N LEU A 21 2.33 7.42 -6.34
CA LEU A 21 3.27 6.56 -5.64
C LEU A 21 3.52 7.06 -4.21
N GLN A 22 3.69 8.37 -4.04
CA GLN A 22 3.93 8.98 -2.74
C GLN A 22 2.76 8.76 -1.78
N LYS A 23 1.52 9.01 -2.22
CA LYS A 23 0.30 8.71 -1.44
C LYS A 23 0.21 7.24 -1.03
N SER A 24 0.63 6.32 -1.89
CA SER A 24 0.63 4.90 -1.54
C SER A 24 1.69 4.52 -0.52
N LYS A 25 2.85 5.19 -0.53
CA LYS A 25 3.86 5.03 0.54
C LYS A 25 3.35 5.56 1.87
N GLU A 26 2.71 6.72 1.87
CA GLU A 26 2.10 7.29 3.07
C GLU A 26 1.02 6.38 3.65
N TYR A 27 0.19 5.79 2.79
CA TYR A 27 -0.81 4.80 3.21
C TYR A 27 -0.16 3.53 3.79
N LEU A 28 0.92 3.01 3.19
CA LEU A 28 1.65 1.87 3.75
C LEU A 28 2.17 2.18 5.17
N LEU A 29 2.82 3.34 5.35
CA LEU A 29 3.31 3.79 6.65
C LEU A 29 2.17 3.96 7.69
N ALA A 30 0.97 4.33 7.25
CA ALA A 30 -0.19 4.37 8.12
C ALA A 30 -0.62 2.95 8.55
N CYS A 31 -0.68 2.00 7.62
CA CYS A 31 -0.98 0.60 7.93
C CYS A 31 0.08 -0.04 8.84
N GLU A 32 1.37 0.27 8.65
CA GLU A 32 2.45 -0.21 9.54
C GLU A 32 2.27 0.28 10.97
N ARG A 33 1.92 1.56 11.15
CA ARG A 33 1.65 2.13 12.47
C ARG A 33 0.42 1.50 13.11
N GLU A 34 -0.68 1.39 12.37
CA GLU A 34 -1.91 0.73 12.83
C GLU A 34 -1.64 -0.72 13.26
N ALA A 35 -0.82 -1.45 12.50
CA ALA A 35 -0.43 -2.83 12.83
C ALA A 35 0.42 -2.90 14.11
N ALA A 36 1.39 -1.99 14.26
CA ALA A 36 2.25 -1.92 15.44
C ALA A 36 1.44 -1.56 16.70
N GLU A 37 0.52 -0.61 16.60
CA GLU A 37 -0.39 -0.23 17.68
C GLU A 37 -1.27 -1.41 18.11
N LYS A 38 -1.90 -2.11 17.16
CA LYS A 38 -2.73 -3.29 17.47
C LYS A 38 -1.93 -4.47 18.00
N TYR A 39 -0.71 -4.67 17.50
CA TYR A 39 0.17 -5.68 18.07
C TYR A 39 0.51 -5.37 19.53
N ASN A 40 0.81 -4.11 19.85
CA ASN A 40 1.07 -3.69 21.22
C ASN A 40 -0.18 -3.85 22.11
N GLU A 41 -1.37 -3.47 21.62
CA GLU A 41 -2.64 -3.69 22.31
C GLU A 41 -2.86 -5.18 22.64
N LEU A 42 -2.62 -6.08 21.68
CA LEU A 42 -2.73 -7.52 21.88
C LEU A 42 -1.73 -8.05 22.92
N GLN A 43 -0.49 -7.54 22.93
CA GLN A 43 0.52 -7.90 23.91
C GLN A 43 0.14 -7.43 25.33
N GLN A 44 -0.26 -6.17 25.46
CA GLN A 44 -0.73 -5.59 26.72
C GLN A 44 -1.95 -6.36 27.24
N TYR A 45 -2.89 -6.69 26.36
CA TYR A 45 -4.05 -7.50 26.71
C TYR A 45 -3.65 -8.91 27.17
N GLY A 46 -2.65 -9.53 26.53
CA GLY A 46 -2.10 -10.81 26.95
C GLY A 46 -1.55 -10.79 28.37
N GLN A 47 -0.77 -9.76 28.71
CA GLN A 47 -0.22 -9.57 30.06
C GLN A 47 -1.32 -9.29 31.08
N TRP A 48 -2.24 -8.38 30.77
CA TRP A 48 -3.38 -8.05 31.62
C TRP A 48 -4.25 -9.27 31.89
N ARG A 49 -4.54 -10.06 30.85
CA ARG A 49 -5.37 -11.27 30.96
C ARG A 49 -4.78 -12.27 31.93
N LEU A 50 -3.46 -12.50 31.90
CA LEU A 50 -2.78 -13.44 32.82
C LEU A 50 -2.94 -12.97 34.26
N GLN A 51 -2.60 -11.70 34.54
CA GLN A 51 -2.72 -11.12 35.88
C GLN A 51 -4.17 -11.14 36.38
N HIS A 52 -5.13 -10.83 35.51
CA HIS A 52 -6.53 -10.82 35.86
C HIS A 52 -7.07 -12.23 36.13
N GLN A 53 -6.66 -13.22 35.32
CA GLN A 53 -7.01 -14.62 35.52
C GLN A 53 -6.44 -15.16 36.84
N GLU A 54 -5.19 -14.83 37.19
CA GLU A 54 -4.60 -15.18 38.48
C GLU A 54 -5.40 -14.56 39.64
N LYS A 55 -5.76 -13.28 39.54
CA LYS A 55 -6.59 -12.60 40.55
C LYS A 55 -7.95 -13.27 40.72
N LEU A 56 -8.63 -13.57 39.61
CA LEU A 56 -9.93 -14.25 39.62
C LEU A 56 -9.81 -15.65 40.24
N PHE A 57 -8.71 -16.36 39.96
CA PHE A 57 -8.46 -17.68 40.54
C PHE A 57 -8.17 -17.60 42.04
N SER A 58 -7.37 -16.65 42.50
CA SER A 58 -7.13 -16.44 43.94
C SER A 58 -8.42 -16.07 44.70
N GLN A 59 -9.32 -15.30 44.07
CA GLN A 59 -10.63 -14.99 44.67
C GLN A 59 -11.51 -16.23 44.81
N LEU A 60 -11.40 -17.19 43.87
CA LEU A 60 -12.12 -18.46 43.92
C LEU A 60 -11.60 -19.41 45.01
N GLN A 61 -10.34 -19.24 45.43
CA GLN A 61 -9.68 -20.08 46.45
C GLN A 61 -9.98 -19.67 47.90
N VAL A 62 -10.71 -18.57 48.14
CA VAL A 62 -11.07 -18.13 49.50
C VAL A 62 -12.13 -19.07 50.10
N ASP A 63 -12.05 -19.32 51.42
CA ASP A 63 -12.65 -20.42 52.21
C ASP A 63 -14.15 -20.77 52.00
N SER A 64 -14.94 -19.97 51.30
CA SER A 64 -16.32 -20.28 50.94
C SER A 64 -16.49 -20.40 49.43
N PHE A 65 -16.21 -21.58 48.88
CA PHE A 65 -16.48 -21.88 47.47
C PHE A 65 -17.99 -22.02 47.22
N SER A 66 -18.55 -21.17 46.34
CA SER A 66 -19.91 -21.31 45.83
C SER A 66 -19.90 -21.71 44.34
N PRO A 67 -20.84 -22.58 43.89
CA PRO A 67 -21.06 -22.82 42.46
C PRO A 67 -21.29 -21.54 41.64
N ASP A 68 -21.89 -20.52 42.25
CA ASP A 68 -22.12 -19.22 41.60
C ASP A 68 -20.79 -18.48 41.32
N ASP A 69 -19.81 -18.60 42.21
CA ASP A 69 -18.49 -17.99 42.05
C ASP A 69 -17.69 -18.69 40.94
N LEU A 70 -17.81 -20.02 40.84
CA LEU A 70 -17.25 -20.77 39.72
C LEU A 70 -17.90 -20.37 38.38
N GLY A 71 -19.23 -20.19 38.36
CA GLY A 71 -19.95 -19.72 37.18
C GLY A 71 -19.49 -18.33 36.73
N ARG A 72 -19.32 -17.39 37.66
CA ARG A 72 -18.77 -16.05 37.39
C ARG A 72 -17.33 -16.12 36.88
N TYR A 73 -16.49 -16.95 37.49
CA TYR A 73 -15.12 -17.19 37.03
C TYR A 73 -15.11 -17.67 35.57
N MET A 74 -15.88 -18.72 35.25
CA MET A 74 -15.96 -19.28 33.90
C MET A 74 -16.44 -18.26 32.88
N SER A 75 -17.49 -17.49 33.20
CA SER A 75 -18.02 -16.44 32.34
C SER A 75 -16.99 -15.35 32.04
N ASN A 76 -16.23 -14.90 33.06
CA ASN A 76 -15.15 -13.94 32.86
C ASN A 76 -14.03 -14.50 31.96
N ILE A 77 -13.64 -15.75 32.16
CA ILE A 77 -12.61 -16.42 31.34
C ILE A 77 -13.06 -16.52 29.88
N GLU A 78 -14.33 -16.85 29.66
CA GLU A 78 -14.91 -16.93 28.32
C GLU A 78 -14.98 -15.56 27.65
N GLY A 79 -15.43 -14.53 28.36
CA GLY A 79 -15.39 -13.14 27.88
C GLY A 79 -13.98 -12.70 27.50
N MET A 80 -12.97 -13.07 28.30
CA MET A 80 -11.57 -12.76 28.00
C MET A 80 -11.05 -13.50 26.76
N LYS A 81 -11.50 -14.72 26.49
CA LYS A 81 -11.18 -15.47 25.27
C LYS A 81 -11.78 -14.80 24.04
N VAL A 82 -13.07 -14.46 24.09
CA VAL A 82 -13.76 -13.77 22.99
C VAL A 82 -13.06 -12.47 22.63
N LYS A 83 -12.72 -11.65 23.63
CA LYS A 83 -12.00 -10.39 23.39
C LYS A 83 -10.61 -10.60 22.79
N LYS A 84 -9.88 -11.65 23.19
CA LYS A 84 -8.60 -12.01 22.57
C LYS A 84 -8.78 -12.31 21.09
N THR A 85 -9.76 -13.16 20.76
CA THR A 85 -10.07 -13.54 19.38
C THR A 85 -10.43 -12.33 18.53
N GLN A 86 -11.23 -11.40 19.06
CA GLN A 86 -11.54 -10.13 18.37
C GLN A 86 -10.27 -9.32 18.06
N LEU A 87 -9.36 -9.17 19.03
CA LEU A 87 -8.10 -8.45 18.81
C LEU A 87 -7.19 -9.14 17.77
N GLU A 88 -7.18 -10.48 17.76
CA GLU A 88 -6.44 -11.27 16.76
C GLU A 88 -7.04 -11.11 15.35
N GLU A 89 -8.36 -11.12 15.22
CA GLU A 89 -9.07 -10.87 13.96
C GLU A 89 -8.85 -9.45 13.42
N GLU A 90 -8.92 -8.44 14.29
CA GLU A 90 -8.60 -7.05 13.95
C GLU A 90 -7.17 -6.91 13.44
N LEU A 91 -6.20 -7.52 14.12
CA LEU A 91 -4.79 -7.52 13.70
C LEU A 91 -4.62 -8.18 12.33
N GLU A 92 -5.30 -9.30 12.08
CA GLU A 92 -5.20 -10.00 10.80
C GLU A 92 -5.82 -9.17 9.66
N ALA A 93 -6.93 -8.49 9.90
CA ALA A 93 -7.52 -7.56 8.95
C ALA A 93 -6.55 -6.42 8.59
N ILE A 94 -5.79 -5.90 9.55
CA ILE A 94 -4.79 -4.86 9.31
C ILE A 94 -3.59 -5.41 8.51
N LYS A 95 -3.11 -6.63 8.82
CA LYS A 95 -2.06 -7.26 8.00
C LYS A 95 -2.50 -7.42 6.55
N LEU A 96 -3.77 -7.77 6.30
CA LEU A 96 -4.30 -7.85 4.95
C LEU A 96 -4.27 -6.48 4.24
N LYS A 97 -4.68 -5.40 4.93
CA LYS A 97 -4.57 -4.03 4.40
C LYS A 97 -3.12 -3.66 4.07
N TYR A 98 -2.18 -4.00 4.94
CA TYR A 98 -0.75 -3.77 4.74
C TYR A 98 -0.23 -4.49 3.48
N GLN A 99 -0.52 -5.78 3.33
CA GLN A 99 -0.13 -6.55 2.13
C GLN A 99 -0.74 -5.97 0.85
N GLN A 100 -1.99 -5.48 0.90
CA GLN A 100 -2.62 -4.80 -0.23
C GLN A 100 -1.92 -3.47 -0.55
N ALA A 101 -1.51 -2.71 0.47
CA ALA A 101 -0.76 -1.47 0.30
C ALA A 101 0.61 -1.72 -0.38
N GLU A 102 1.34 -2.76 0.02
CA GLU A 102 2.60 -3.16 -0.61
C GLU A 102 2.42 -3.51 -2.08
N LYS A 103 1.42 -4.34 -2.40
CA LYS A 103 1.06 -4.69 -3.79
C LYS A 103 0.73 -3.44 -4.61
N ASN A 104 0.03 -2.47 -4.01
CA ASN A 104 -0.31 -1.21 -4.68
C ASN A 104 0.92 -0.34 -4.95
N ILE A 105 1.89 -0.28 -4.04
CA ILE A 105 3.17 0.40 -4.28
C ILE A 105 3.92 -0.25 -5.43
N ALA A 106 4.01 -1.58 -5.47
CA ALA A 106 4.67 -2.30 -6.55
C ALA A 106 4.03 -1.97 -7.91
N LYS A 107 2.70 -2.02 -8.01
CA LYS A 107 1.96 -1.61 -9.22
C LYS A 107 2.26 -0.17 -9.63
N ARG A 108 2.30 0.76 -8.68
CA ARG A 108 2.58 2.18 -8.96
C ARG A 108 4.03 2.44 -9.37
N LYS A 109 5.00 1.71 -8.81
CA LYS A 109 6.40 1.75 -9.25
C LYS A 109 6.53 1.31 -10.71
N VAL A 110 5.87 0.21 -11.10
CA VAL A 110 5.85 -0.26 -12.49
C VAL A 110 5.22 0.79 -13.41
N ALA A 111 4.07 1.34 -13.04
CA ALA A 111 3.41 2.38 -13.82
C ALA A 111 4.30 3.64 -14.00
N LEU A 112 4.94 4.11 -12.93
CA LEU A 112 5.87 5.23 -12.98
C LEU A 112 7.08 4.95 -13.88
N SER A 113 7.64 3.74 -13.81
CA SER A 113 8.74 3.29 -14.68
C SER A 113 8.33 3.34 -16.16
N ILE A 114 7.17 2.78 -16.50
CA ILE A 114 6.65 2.80 -17.88
C ILE A 114 6.45 4.22 -18.39
N ILE A 115 5.87 5.10 -17.57
CA ILE A 115 5.64 6.51 -17.95
C ILE A 115 6.98 7.24 -18.13
N THR A 116 7.95 6.98 -17.26
CA THR A 116 9.28 7.59 -17.32
C THR A 116 10.02 7.18 -18.59
N LYS A 117 10.06 5.87 -18.91
CA LYS A 117 10.63 5.36 -20.17
C LYS A 117 9.97 5.98 -21.39
N LYS A 118 8.64 6.15 -21.37
CA LYS A 118 7.92 6.82 -22.47
C LYS A 118 8.29 8.30 -22.59
N LEU A 119 8.57 8.99 -21.49
CA LEU A 119 9.02 10.39 -21.53
C LEU A 119 10.44 10.51 -22.08
N GLU A 120 11.34 9.63 -21.66
CA GLU A 120 12.74 9.57 -22.11
C GLU A 120 12.81 9.36 -23.62
N LYS A 121 12.14 8.32 -24.14
CA LYS A 121 12.05 8.06 -25.59
C LYS A 121 11.53 9.24 -26.39
N LEU A 122 10.51 9.94 -25.87
CA LEU A 122 9.99 11.13 -26.55
C LEU A 122 11.02 12.27 -26.57
N SER A 123 11.79 12.41 -25.51
CA SER A 123 12.84 13.44 -25.44
C SER A 123 13.96 13.12 -26.43
N GLU A 124 14.39 11.86 -26.52
CA GLU A 124 15.36 11.38 -27.51
C GLU A 124 14.90 11.68 -28.95
N ILE A 125 13.66 11.33 -29.29
CA ILE A 125 13.09 11.59 -30.62
C ILE A 125 13.09 13.09 -30.94
N MET A 126 12.70 13.92 -29.97
CA MET A 126 12.69 15.38 -30.16
C MET A 126 14.10 15.96 -30.33
N ASP A 127 15.11 15.38 -29.66
CA ASP A 127 16.50 15.81 -29.79
C ASP A 127 17.10 15.39 -31.14
N ILE A 128 16.77 14.19 -31.64
CA ILE A 128 17.11 13.75 -33.01
C ILE A 128 16.50 14.70 -34.03
N LYS A 129 15.21 15.00 -33.90
CA LYS A 129 14.51 15.90 -34.82
C LYS A 129 15.08 17.32 -34.81
N LYS A 130 15.50 17.83 -33.64
CA LYS A 130 16.20 19.12 -33.55
C LYS A 130 17.53 19.10 -34.30
N LYS A 131 18.28 18.00 -34.22
CA LYS A 131 19.53 17.83 -34.98
C LYS A 131 19.28 17.75 -36.47
N GLU A 132 18.27 17.02 -36.93
CA GLU A 132 17.91 16.88 -38.34
C GLU A 132 17.43 18.21 -38.94
N LEU A 133 16.57 18.95 -38.22
CA LEU A 133 16.17 20.31 -38.61
C LEU A 133 17.35 21.29 -38.69
N SER A 134 18.38 21.11 -37.85
CA SER A 134 19.63 21.89 -37.96
C SER A 134 20.57 21.42 -39.07
N SER A 135 20.34 20.21 -39.62
CA SER A 135 21.18 19.58 -40.65
C SER A 135 20.60 19.68 -42.08
N GLY A 136 19.36 20.14 -42.24
CA GLY A 136 18.73 20.39 -43.55
C GLY A 136 17.98 19.22 -44.17
N ASP A 137 18.13 18.00 -43.65
CA ASP A 137 17.34 16.81 -44.02
C ASP A 137 16.10 16.71 -43.13
N GLY A 138 14.95 17.17 -43.63
CA GLY A 138 13.72 17.24 -42.85
C GLY A 138 12.86 15.98 -42.95
N LEU A 139 12.85 15.14 -41.90
CA LEU A 139 11.78 14.17 -41.65
C LEU A 139 10.49 14.91 -41.25
N LYS A 140 9.37 14.59 -41.92
CA LYS A 140 8.08 15.24 -41.65
C LYS A 140 7.58 14.85 -40.27
N GLU A 141 6.95 15.80 -39.57
CA GLU A 141 6.47 15.61 -38.19
C GLU A 141 5.43 14.49 -38.05
N GLU A 142 4.72 14.16 -39.13
CA GLU A 142 3.73 13.08 -39.19
C GLU A 142 4.37 11.68 -39.12
N ASP A 143 5.48 11.44 -39.84
CA ASP A 143 6.14 10.12 -39.90
C ASP A 143 6.62 9.67 -38.51
N VAL A 144 7.10 10.62 -37.71
CA VAL A 144 7.58 10.40 -36.34
C VAL A 144 6.43 10.16 -35.36
N ILE A 145 5.29 10.83 -35.55
CA ILE A 145 4.10 10.60 -34.73
C ILE A 145 3.56 9.19 -34.99
N ASP A 146 3.56 8.75 -36.24
CA ASP A 146 3.12 7.41 -36.62
C ASP A 146 4.04 6.33 -36.05
N GLU A 147 5.36 6.55 -36.02
CA GLU A 147 6.31 5.63 -35.40
C GLU A 147 6.13 5.56 -33.85
N ILE A 148 5.85 6.68 -33.20
CA ILE A 148 5.52 6.71 -31.76
C ILE A 148 4.20 5.99 -31.47
N VAL A 149 3.21 6.12 -32.36
CA VAL A 149 1.91 5.44 -32.26
C VAL A 149 2.06 3.94 -32.51
N ALA A 150 2.89 3.54 -33.48
CA ALA A 150 3.22 2.14 -33.76
C ALA A 150 3.95 1.48 -32.57
N PHE A 151 4.92 2.18 -31.96
CA PHE A 151 5.58 1.71 -30.73
C PHE A 151 4.59 1.54 -29.57
N ARG A 152 3.58 2.42 -29.48
CA ARG A 152 2.50 2.31 -28.49
C ARG A 152 1.63 1.07 -28.72
N ALA A 153 1.38 0.67 -29.96
CA ALA A 153 0.65 -0.55 -30.30
C ALA A 153 1.46 -1.83 -29.98
N ALA A 154 2.78 -1.79 -30.18
CA ALA A 154 3.68 -2.91 -29.89
C ALA A 154 3.87 -3.17 -28.38
N SER A 155 3.83 -2.12 -27.54
CA SER A 155 4.02 -2.24 -26.08
C SER A 155 2.77 -2.68 -25.29
N VAL A 156 1.68 -3.08 -25.97
CA VAL A 156 0.40 -3.52 -25.36
C VAL A 156 0.15 -5.03 -25.57
N ARG A 157 1.05 -5.74 -26.24
CA ARG A 157 1.10 -7.22 -26.26
C ARG A 157 2.07 -7.72 -25.19
#